data_AF-A0A9P8VVA8-F1
#
_entry.id   AF-A0A9P8VVA8-F1
#
_cell.length_a   1.000
_cell.length_b   1.000
_cell.length_c   1.000
_cell.angle_alpha   90.00
_cell.angle_beta   90.00
_cell.angle_gamma   90.00
#
_symmetry.space_group_name_H-M   'P 1'
#
loop_
_entity.id
_entity.type
_entity.pdbx_description
1 polymer ?
#
loop_
_entity_poly.entity_id
_entity_poly.type
_entity_poly.pdbx_seq_one_letter_code
_entity_poly.pdbx_strand_id
1 'polypeptide(L)'
;MPQQVAVALYHRDRFSHRNARQTFGYEAYHWGIIVVPEISRGQDCHCFEATDTSEIDPVTFRMTNPTMDWWFRVKENVDPSPTDKYLGCIVIGQISDEVSSTALRDFFEKVPLPVKNTNPQQSCMTWAVDAIRALRRQGWAREFDIDQFKDWALSYADERMKGSDSREPSVKYYNV
;
A
#
# COMPACT_ATOMS: atom_id res chain seq x y z
N MET A 1 12.81 -19.43 -1.27
CA MET A 1 13.24 -18.44 -2.28
C MET A 1 12.85 -17.06 -1.80
N PRO A 2 13.71 -16.05 -1.95
CA PRO A 2 13.49 -14.72 -1.38
C PRO A 2 12.15 -14.12 -1.81
N GLN A 3 11.51 -13.43 -0.88
CA GLN A 3 10.27 -12.69 -1.08
C GLN A 3 10.61 -11.24 -1.44
N GLN A 4 9.84 -10.62 -2.32
CA GLN A 4 9.97 -9.20 -2.65
C GLN A 4 9.04 -8.40 -1.74
N VAL A 5 9.53 -7.28 -1.22
CA VAL A 5 8.69 -6.30 -0.52
C VAL A 5 8.51 -5.08 -1.40
N ALA A 6 7.25 -4.67 -1.54
CA ALA A 6 6.83 -3.62 -2.44
C ALA A 6 5.78 -2.70 -1.80
N VAL A 7 5.70 -1.48 -2.29
CA VAL A 7 4.58 -0.56 -2.00
C VAL A 7 3.49 -0.84 -3.01
N ALA A 8 2.30 -1.22 -2.55
CA ALA A 8 1.12 -1.40 -3.39
C ALA A 8 0.29 -0.11 -3.44
N LEU A 9 -0.18 0.24 -4.63
CA LEU A 9 -0.98 1.43 -4.87
C LEU A 9 -2.35 1.04 -5.42
N TYR A 10 -3.38 1.67 -4.88
CA TYR A 10 -4.77 1.43 -5.26
C TYR A 10 -5.48 2.75 -5.55
N HIS A 11 -6.36 2.77 -6.54
CA HIS A 11 -7.22 3.93 -6.76
C HIS A 11 -8.32 4.01 -5.68
N ARG A 12 -8.66 5.23 -5.29
CA ARG A 12 -9.68 5.59 -4.30
C ARG A 12 -10.89 6.21 -4.99
N ASP A 13 -11.37 5.53 -6.03
CA ASP A 13 -12.52 5.94 -6.83
C ASP A 13 -12.45 7.43 -7.21
N ARG A 14 -13.47 8.23 -6.88
CA ARG A 14 -13.54 9.67 -7.16
C ARG A 14 -12.34 10.49 -6.67
N PHE A 15 -11.63 10.04 -5.64
CA PHE A 15 -10.49 10.77 -5.07
C PHE A 15 -9.25 10.70 -5.95
N SER A 16 -9.12 9.65 -6.78
CA SER A 16 -8.01 9.49 -7.72
C SER A 16 -8.20 10.21 -9.05
N HIS A 17 -9.31 10.94 -9.24
CA HIS A 17 -9.63 11.56 -10.52
C HIS A 17 -9.58 13.09 -10.47
N ARG A 18 -9.07 13.69 -11.56
CA ARG A 18 -9.16 15.12 -11.89
C ARG A 18 -8.76 16.03 -10.72
N ASN A 19 -9.61 17.00 -10.38
CA ASN A 19 -9.37 18.00 -9.34
C ASN A 19 -9.20 17.37 -7.96
N ALA A 20 -9.89 16.27 -7.67
CA ALA A 20 -9.73 15.58 -6.39
C ALA A 20 -8.30 15.06 -6.24
N ARG A 21 -7.73 14.43 -7.28
CA ARG A 21 -6.33 14.00 -7.25
C ARG A 21 -5.38 15.17 -6.95
N GLN A 22 -5.61 16.34 -7.56
CA GLN A 22 -4.76 17.52 -7.33
C GLN A 22 -4.87 18.04 -5.89
N THR A 23 -6.08 18.04 -5.31
CA THR A 23 -6.30 18.47 -3.93
C THR A 23 -5.74 17.49 -2.90
N PHE A 24 -5.94 16.18 -3.11
CA PHE A 24 -5.54 15.15 -2.16
C PHE A 24 -4.06 14.74 -2.29
N GLY A 25 -3.39 15.07 -3.42
CA GLY A 25 -1.97 14.78 -3.63
C GLY A 25 -1.67 13.29 -3.41
N TYR A 26 -0.77 12.99 -2.48
CA TYR A 26 -0.42 11.60 -2.14
C TYR A 26 -1.59 10.77 -1.60
N GLU A 27 -2.57 11.41 -0.97
CA GLU A 27 -3.75 10.74 -0.39
C GLU A 27 -4.84 10.42 -1.42
N ALA A 28 -4.64 10.86 -2.67
CA ALA A 28 -5.52 10.54 -3.79
C ALA A 28 -5.52 9.04 -4.11
N TYR A 29 -4.49 8.31 -3.67
CA TYR A 29 -4.34 6.87 -3.80
C TYR A 29 -4.28 6.23 -2.41
N HIS A 30 -4.65 4.97 -2.32
CA HIS A 30 -4.44 4.18 -1.11
C HIS A 30 -3.10 3.46 -1.22
N TRP A 31 -2.33 3.52 -0.14
CA TRP A 31 -0.98 2.97 -0.07
C TRP A 31 -0.97 1.82 0.93
N GLY A 32 -0.35 0.72 0.53
CA GLY A 32 -0.10 -0.43 1.40
C GLY A 32 1.27 -1.02 1.13
N ILE A 33 1.64 -2.01 1.93
CA ILE A 33 2.83 -2.84 1.69
C ILE A 33 2.34 -4.20 1.24
N ILE A 34 2.92 -4.71 0.16
CA ILE A 34 2.69 -6.07 -0.33
C ILE A 34 4.01 -6.84 -0.30
N VAL A 35 3.95 -8.06 0.23
CA VAL A 35 5.02 -9.04 0.14
C VAL A 35 4.61 -10.06 -0.90
N VAL A 36 5.42 -10.18 -1.95
CA VAL A 36 5.15 -11.00 -3.14
C VAL A 36 6.29 -12.02 -3.26
N PRO A 37 6.01 -13.32 -3.40
CA PRO A 37 7.06 -14.28 -3.71
C PRO A 37 7.61 -14.03 -5.12
N GLU A 38 8.91 -14.23 -5.32
CA GLU A 38 9.58 -13.97 -6.60
C GLU A 38 8.98 -14.78 -7.77
N ILE A 39 8.45 -15.96 -7.48
CA ILE A 39 7.60 -16.73 -8.40
C ILE A 39 6.20 -16.83 -7.77
N SER A 40 5.31 -15.92 -8.16
CA SER A 40 3.92 -15.97 -7.72
C SER A 40 3.16 -17.09 -8.43
N ARG A 41 2.38 -17.83 -7.65
CA ARG A 41 1.41 -18.86 -8.07
C ARG A 41 -0.03 -18.35 -7.95
N GLY A 42 -0.22 -17.04 -7.84
CA GLY A 42 -1.52 -16.39 -7.69
C GLY A 42 -1.79 -15.96 -6.25
N GLN A 43 -2.51 -16.78 -5.48
CA GLN A 43 -2.94 -16.48 -4.11
C GLN A 43 -1.83 -16.69 -3.07
N ASP A 44 -0.73 -15.97 -3.20
CA ASP A 44 0.44 -16.13 -2.34
C ASP A 44 1.06 -14.80 -1.89
N CYS A 45 0.37 -13.68 -2.14
CA CYS A 45 0.80 -12.38 -1.63
C CYS A 45 0.22 -12.10 -0.24
N HIS A 46 0.96 -11.33 0.54
CA HIS A 46 0.50 -10.78 1.81
C HIS A 46 0.43 -9.25 1.73
N CYS A 47 -0.75 -8.69 1.91
CA CYS A 47 -0.96 -7.24 1.93
C CYS A 47 -1.16 -6.74 3.36
N PHE A 48 -0.50 -5.63 3.67
CA PHE A 48 -0.53 -4.94 4.95
C PHE A 48 -0.89 -3.47 4.70
N GLU A 49 -1.94 -2.97 5.35
CA GLU A 49 -2.42 -1.60 5.17
C GLU A 49 -2.97 -1.00 6.46
N ALA A 50 -2.80 0.31 6.64
CA ALA A 50 -3.63 1.08 7.56
C ALA A 50 -4.82 1.64 6.81
N THR A 51 -6.01 1.45 7.35
CA THR A 51 -7.26 1.88 6.70
C THR A 51 -8.25 2.40 7.73
N ASP A 52 -8.99 3.43 7.35
CA ASP A 52 -10.13 3.98 8.06
C ASP A 52 -11.45 3.67 7.35
N THR A 53 -11.42 2.78 6.34
CA THR A 53 -12.58 2.49 5.49
C THR A 53 -13.79 2.13 6.33
N SER A 54 -14.89 2.80 6.02
CA SER A 54 -16.22 2.49 6.52
C SER A 54 -17.13 2.16 5.36
N GLU A 55 -17.76 0.99 5.43
CA GLU A 55 -18.69 0.51 4.42
C GLU A 55 -20.05 0.23 5.07
N ILE A 56 -21.10 0.25 4.26
CA ILE A 56 -22.43 -0.19 4.71
C ILE A 56 -22.46 -1.70 4.59
N ASP A 57 -22.63 -2.39 5.72
CA ASP A 57 -22.89 -3.83 5.74
C ASP A 57 -24.22 -4.09 5.02
N PRO A 58 -24.24 -4.88 3.93
CA PRO A 58 -25.45 -5.10 3.14
C PRO A 58 -26.51 -5.96 3.86
N VAL A 59 -26.14 -6.66 4.93
CA VAL A 59 -27.04 -7.48 5.74
C VAL A 59 -27.65 -6.65 6.86
N THR A 60 -26.83 -5.91 7.59
CA THR A 60 -27.28 -5.14 8.76
C THR A 60 -27.68 -3.71 8.44
N PHE A 61 -27.34 -3.21 7.25
CA PHE A 61 -27.47 -1.81 6.82
C PHE A 61 -26.80 -0.81 7.77
N ARG A 62 -25.82 -1.26 8.56
CA ARG A 62 -25.04 -0.42 9.48
C ARG A 62 -23.66 -0.16 8.91
N MET A 63 -23.07 0.97 9.31
CA MET A 63 -21.68 1.26 8.99
C MET A 63 -20.76 0.35 9.82
N THR A 64 -19.77 -0.27 9.16
CA THR A 64 -18.80 -1.16 9.81
C THR A 64 -17.77 -0.40 10.67
N ASN A 65 -17.44 0.84 10.30
CA ASN A 65 -16.51 1.71 11.03
C ASN A 65 -17.04 3.15 11.07
N PRO A 66 -18.16 3.41 11.78
CA PRO A 66 -18.84 4.71 11.74
C PRO A 66 -17.97 5.87 12.25
N THR A 67 -17.02 5.58 13.13
CA THR A 67 -16.06 6.58 13.64
C THR A 67 -14.90 6.83 12.67
N MET A 68 -14.75 5.99 11.63
CA MET A 68 -13.64 5.98 10.67
C MET A 68 -12.30 5.84 11.39
N ASP A 69 -12.23 5.07 12.47
CA ASP A 69 -10.96 4.88 13.20
C ASP A 69 -9.95 4.13 12.34
N TRP A 70 -8.69 4.54 12.43
CA TRP A 70 -7.60 3.85 11.75
C TRP A 70 -7.40 2.49 12.41
N TRP A 71 -7.31 1.46 11.58
CA TRP A 71 -6.97 0.11 12.03
C TRP A 71 -6.01 -0.55 11.05
N PHE A 72 -5.23 -1.49 11.58
CA PHE A 72 -4.29 -2.29 10.81
C PHE A 72 -5.01 -3.47 10.18
N ARG A 73 -4.96 -3.57 8.85
CA ARG A 73 -5.55 -4.67 8.09
C ARG A 73 -4.47 -5.52 7.45
N VAL A 74 -4.63 -6.83 7.59
CA VAL A 74 -3.84 -7.85 6.89
C VAL A 74 -4.76 -8.61 5.93
N LYS A 75 -4.30 -8.81 4.70
CA LYS A 75 -4.93 -9.73 3.74
C LYS A 75 -3.88 -10.76 3.32
N GLU A 76 -4.10 -12.01 3.71
CA GLU A 76 -3.19 -13.12 3.41
C GLU A 76 -3.68 -13.92 2.20
N ASN A 77 -2.74 -14.54 1.48
CA ASN A 77 -3.02 -15.40 0.32
C ASN A 77 -3.87 -14.68 -0.75
N VAL A 78 -3.56 -13.41 -1.01
CA VAL A 78 -4.29 -12.62 -2.01
C VAL A 78 -3.58 -12.70 -3.35
N ASP A 79 -4.38 -12.77 -4.42
CA ASP A 79 -3.94 -12.31 -5.74
C ASP A 79 -4.29 -10.82 -5.82
N PRO A 80 -3.32 -9.91 -6.03
CA PRO A 80 -3.60 -8.48 -6.16
C PRO A 80 -4.24 -8.10 -7.51
N SER A 81 -4.12 -8.96 -8.53
CA SER A 81 -4.52 -8.70 -9.92
C SER A 81 -6.04 -8.52 -10.18
N PRO A 82 -6.97 -9.25 -9.52
CA PRO A 82 -8.39 -9.20 -9.86
C PRO A 82 -9.15 -8.05 -9.18
N THR A 83 -8.49 -7.19 -8.38
CA THR A 83 -9.19 -6.03 -7.82
C THR A 83 -9.15 -4.87 -8.81
N ASP A 84 -10.31 -4.39 -9.25
CA ASP A 84 -10.41 -3.20 -10.13
C ASP A 84 -9.68 -1.99 -9.55
N LYS A 85 -9.47 -1.98 -8.23
CA LYS A 85 -8.78 -0.92 -7.52
C LYS A 85 -7.26 -0.98 -7.59
N TYR A 86 -6.66 -2.13 -7.88
CA TYR A 86 -5.21 -2.29 -7.87
C TYR A 86 -4.56 -1.65 -9.09
N LEU A 87 -3.65 -0.70 -8.84
CA LEU A 87 -2.90 -0.03 -9.91
C LEU A 87 -1.60 -0.77 -10.19
N GLY A 88 -0.93 -1.26 -9.16
CA GLY A 88 0.34 -1.95 -9.26
C GLY A 88 1.16 -1.87 -7.99
N CYS A 89 2.38 -2.41 -8.03
CA CYS A 89 3.31 -2.37 -6.92
C CYS A 89 4.72 -1.95 -7.35
N ILE A 90 5.41 -1.31 -6.41
CA ILE A 90 6.76 -0.80 -6.57
C ILE A 90 7.68 -1.55 -5.62
N VAL A 91 8.53 -2.41 -6.14
CA VAL A 91 9.49 -3.22 -5.36
C VAL A 91 10.57 -2.32 -4.78
N ILE A 92 10.74 -2.37 -3.46
CA ILE A 92 11.69 -1.56 -2.69
C ILE A 92 12.73 -2.40 -1.93
N GLY A 93 12.57 -3.72 -1.92
CA GLY A 93 13.47 -4.61 -1.20
C GLY A 93 13.14 -6.09 -1.32
N GLN A 94 13.82 -6.88 -0.49
CA GLN A 94 13.67 -8.33 -0.43
C GLN A 94 13.71 -8.80 1.04
N ILE A 95 12.97 -9.85 1.32
CA ILE A 95 12.85 -10.50 2.62
C ILE A 95 13.26 -11.96 2.44
N SER A 96 13.99 -12.50 3.42
CA SER A 96 14.33 -13.93 3.46
C SER A 96 13.05 -14.79 3.45
N ASP A 97 13.10 -15.97 2.84
CA ASP A 97 12.01 -16.94 2.88
C ASP A 97 11.83 -17.60 4.24
N GLU A 98 12.81 -17.47 5.13
CA GLU A 98 12.72 -17.92 6.52
C GLU A 98 11.77 -17.05 7.36
N VAL A 99 11.42 -15.85 6.89
CA VAL A 99 10.50 -14.95 7.59
C VAL A 99 9.06 -15.42 7.34
N SER A 100 8.41 -15.89 8.41
CA SER A 100 7.03 -16.35 8.35
C SER A 100 6.02 -15.21 8.18
N SER A 101 4.83 -15.53 7.66
CA SER A 101 3.72 -14.57 7.56
C SER A 101 3.34 -13.97 8.92
N THR A 102 3.39 -14.77 10.00
CA THR A 102 3.19 -14.30 11.37
C THR A 102 4.24 -13.29 11.78
N ALA A 103 5.52 -13.53 11.47
CA ALA A 103 6.59 -12.57 11.76
C ALA A 103 6.41 -11.25 10.99
N LEU A 104 5.95 -11.33 9.72
CA LEU A 104 5.61 -10.14 8.93
C LEU A 104 4.43 -9.37 9.55
N ARG A 105 3.37 -10.08 9.95
CA ARG A 105 2.23 -9.48 10.64
C ARG A 105 2.66 -8.76 11.92
N ASP A 106 3.38 -9.46 12.81
CA ASP A 106 3.85 -8.91 14.08
C ASP A 106 4.80 -7.72 13.87
N PHE A 107 5.53 -7.70 12.76
CA PHE A 107 6.38 -6.59 12.37
C PHE A 107 5.56 -5.36 11.94
N PHE A 108 4.62 -5.52 11.00
CA PHE A 108 3.82 -4.41 10.49
C PHE A 108 2.78 -3.88 11.49
N GLU A 109 2.31 -4.73 12.40
CA GLU A 109 1.39 -4.33 13.49
C GLU A 109 2.04 -3.35 14.48
N LYS A 110 3.38 -3.33 14.55
CA LYS A 110 4.14 -2.37 15.38
C LYS A 110 4.33 -1.01 14.71
N VAL A 111 4.02 -0.88 13.41
CA VAL A 111 4.09 0.41 12.72
C VAL A 111 2.96 1.30 13.23
N PRO A 112 3.25 2.51 13.74
CA PRO A 112 2.22 3.38 14.30
C PRO A 112 1.09 3.67 13.31
N LEU A 113 -0.15 3.50 13.74
CA LEU A 113 -1.31 3.87 12.95
C LEU A 113 -1.41 5.40 12.80
N PRO A 114 -1.99 5.91 11.70
CA PRO A 114 -2.17 7.34 11.50
C PRO A 114 -3.03 7.96 12.62
N VAL A 115 -2.66 9.16 13.04
CA VAL A 115 -3.38 9.92 14.08
C VAL A 115 -4.29 10.97 13.43
N LYS A 116 -5.59 10.90 13.75
CA LYS A 116 -6.60 11.85 13.27
C LYS A 116 -6.38 13.26 13.79
N ASN A 117 -6.90 14.24 13.05
CA ASN A 117 -6.99 15.65 13.47
C ASN A 117 -5.63 16.27 13.81
N THR A 118 -4.58 15.85 13.12
CA THR A 118 -3.22 16.38 13.22
C THR A 118 -2.93 17.34 12.08
N ASN A 119 -1.90 18.20 12.25
CA ASN A 119 -1.37 19.05 11.19
C ASN A 119 0.16 18.84 11.09
N PRO A 120 0.69 18.26 9.99
CA PRO A 120 -0.04 17.81 8.80
C PRO A 120 -0.97 16.62 9.09
N GLN A 121 -2.02 16.49 8.29
CA GLN A 121 -2.94 15.35 8.37
C GLN A 121 -2.19 14.04 8.05
N GLN A 122 -2.51 12.98 8.79
CA GLN A 122 -1.95 11.65 8.56
C GLN A 122 -2.95 10.73 7.88
N SER A 123 -2.43 9.81 7.06
CA SER A 123 -3.22 8.88 6.24
C SER A 123 -2.52 7.54 6.02
N CYS A 124 -3.11 6.66 5.19
CA CYS A 124 -2.48 5.40 4.78
C CYS A 124 -1.09 5.61 4.16
N MET A 125 -0.85 6.75 3.49
CA MET A 125 0.48 7.11 3.00
C MET A 125 1.47 7.32 4.14
N THR A 126 1.07 8.01 5.22
CA THR A 126 1.90 8.20 6.42
C THR A 126 2.32 6.85 7.00
N TRP A 127 1.36 5.93 7.16
CA TRP A 127 1.64 4.58 7.65
C TRP A 127 2.57 3.81 6.71
N ALA A 128 2.33 3.86 5.39
CA ALA A 128 3.18 3.18 4.41
C ALA A 128 4.62 3.71 4.44
N VAL A 129 4.80 5.03 4.59
CA VAL A 129 6.12 5.64 4.75
C VAL A 129 6.79 5.19 6.05
N ASP A 130 6.07 5.12 7.17
CA ASP A 130 6.62 4.63 8.43
C ASP A 130 6.96 3.13 8.37
N ALA A 131 6.19 2.35 7.61
CA ALA A 131 6.49 0.96 7.30
C ALA A 131 7.77 0.84 6.45
N ILE A 132 7.96 1.67 5.43
CA ILE A 132 9.23 1.72 4.66
C ILE A 132 10.42 2.02 5.58
N ARG A 133 10.28 3.00 6.48
CA ARG A 133 11.33 3.32 7.46
C ARG A 133 11.63 2.15 8.40
N ALA A 134 10.59 1.43 8.84
CA ALA A 134 10.76 0.22 9.66
C ALA A 134 11.49 -0.88 8.87
N LEU A 135 11.09 -1.11 7.61
CA LEU A 135 11.71 -2.11 6.74
C LEU A 135 13.19 -1.83 6.51
N ARG A 136 13.59 -0.56 6.36
CA ARG A 136 15.00 -0.17 6.26
C ARG A 136 15.79 -0.48 7.52
N ARG A 137 15.27 -0.11 8.69
CA ARG A 137 15.91 -0.43 9.98
C ARG A 137 16.08 -1.93 10.19
N GLN A 138 15.16 -2.73 9.65
CA GLN A 138 15.22 -4.19 9.68
C GLN A 138 16.16 -4.80 8.62
N GLY A 139 16.62 -4.01 7.63
CA GLY A 139 17.44 -4.47 6.52
C GLY A 139 16.66 -5.15 5.38
N TRP A 140 15.34 -4.97 5.34
CA TRP A 140 14.44 -5.59 4.34
C TRP A 140 14.11 -4.67 3.15
N ALA A 141 14.37 -3.37 3.26
CA ALA A 141 14.23 -2.40 2.18
C ALA A 141 15.56 -1.71 1.88
N ARG A 142 15.77 -1.34 0.62
CA ARG A 142 16.93 -0.55 0.19
C ARG A 142 16.88 0.86 0.78
N GLU A 143 18.05 1.48 0.92
CA GLU A 143 18.15 2.90 1.21
C GLU A 143 17.86 3.72 -0.06
N PHE A 144 17.07 4.78 0.08
CA PHE A 144 16.75 5.74 -0.98
C PHE A 144 16.14 7.03 -0.38
N ASP A 145 15.96 8.08 -1.18
CA ASP A 145 15.22 9.27 -0.73
C ASP A 145 13.71 8.97 -0.69
N ILE A 146 13.11 8.98 0.50
CA ILE A 146 11.68 8.69 0.69
C ILE A 146 10.80 9.79 0.09
N ASP A 147 11.22 11.05 0.16
CA ASP A 147 10.43 12.15 -0.38
C ASP A 147 10.41 12.10 -1.91
N GLN A 148 11.56 11.83 -2.54
CA GLN A 148 11.63 11.56 -3.98
C GLN A 148 10.79 10.34 -4.37
N PHE A 149 10.85 9.27 -3.57
CA PHE A 149 10.05 8.07 -3.81
C PHE A 149 8.55 8.36 -3.79
N LYS A 150 8.06 9.20 -2.87
CA LYS A 150 6.64 9.56 -2.81
C LYS A 150 6.17 10.24 -4.10
N ASP A 151 6.94 11.21 -4.60
CA ASP A 151 6.62 11.92 -5.85
C ASP A 151 6.63 11.00 -7.05
N TRP A 152 7.59 10.08 -7.06
CA TRP A 152 7.72 9.08 -8.10
C TRP A 152 6.58 8.07 -8.08
N ALA A 153 6.22 7.56 -6.90
CA ALA A 153 5.11 6.62 -6.70
C ALA A 153 3.76 7.26 -7.05
N LEU A 154 3.58 8.55 -6.75
CA LEU A 154 2.41 9.32 -7.18
C LEU A 154 2.33 9.40 -8.71
N SER A 155 3.45 9.72 -9.37
CA SER A 155 3.52 9.78 -10.84
C SER A 155 3.27 8.42 -11.49
N TYR A 156 3.79 7.34 -10.89
CA TYR A 156 3.50 5.97 -11.30
C TYR A 156 1.99 5.66 -11.20
N ALA A 157 1.35 6.00 -10.08
CA ALA A 157 -0.08 5.79 -9.91
C ALA A 157 -0.91 6.53 -10.97
N ASP A 158 -0.59 7.80 -11.25
CA ASP A 158 -1.28 8.59 -12.27
C ASP A 158 -1.15 7.98 -13.68
N GLU A 159 0.02 7.42 -14.00
CA GLU A 159 0.23 6.74 -15.28
C GLU A 159 -0.53 5.40 -15.35
N ARG A 160 -0.61 4.65 -14.24
CA ARG A 160 -1.39 3.41 -14.14
C ARG A 160 -2.90 3.64 -14.20
N MET A 161 -3.39 4.81 -13.78
CA MET A 161 -4.79 5.22 -13.93
C MET A 161 -5.26 5.30 -15.39
N LYS A 162 -4.35 5.30 -16.37
CA LYS A 162 -4.70 5.24 -17.80
C LYS A 162 -5.13 3.83 -18.26
N GLY A 163 -5.10 2.83 -17.39
CA GLY A 163 -5.56 1.48 -17.69
C GLY A 163 -4.71 0.83 -18.80
N SER A 164 -5.36 0.37 -19.86
CA SER A 164 -4.69 -0.27 -21.02
C SER A 164 -3.71 0.66 -21.75
N ASP A 165 -3.89 1.97 -21.64
CA ASP A 165 -3.02 2.96 -22.29
C ASP A 165 -1.80 3.33 -21.42
N SER A 166 -1.68 2.73 -20.23
CA SER A 166 -0.56 2.96 -19.33
C SER A 166 0.74 2.44 -19.92
N ARG A 167 1.79 3.25 -19.83
CA ARG A 167 3.16 2.84 -20.22
C ARG A 167 3.92 2.15 -19.10
N GLU A 168 3.33 2.09 -17.90
CA GLU A 168 3.99 1.56 -16.71
C GLU A 168 3.55 0.12 -16.43
N PRO A 169 4.49 -0.78 -16.09
CA PRO A 169 4.17 -2.15 -15.75
C PRO A 169 3.44 -2.22 -14.39
N SER A 170 2.67 -3.28 -14.18
CA SER A 170 1.99 -3.55 -12.89
C SER A 170 2.96 -3.84 -11.74
N VAL A 171 4.17 -4.29 -12.04
CA VAL A 171 5.27 -4.47 -11.09
C VAL A 171 6.45 -3.66 -11.58
N LYS A 172 6.94 -2.72 -10.76
CA LYS A 172 8.06 -1.85 -11.10
C LYS A 172 9.12 -1.88 -10.00
N TYR A 173 10.40 -1.92 -10.37
CA TYR A 173 11.49 -1.88 -9.40
C TYR A 173 11.92 -0.44 -9.18
N TYR A 174 12.03 -0.03 -7.92
CA TYR A 174 12.61 1.28 -7.60
C TYR A 174 14.14 1.17 -7.66
N ASN A 175 14.70 1.72 -8.74
CA ASN A 175 16.13 1.78 -9.04
C ASN A 175 16.50 3.24 -9.27
N VAL A 176 16.58 4.03 -8.19
CA VAL A 176 17.10 5.40 -8.20
C VAL A 176 18.22 5.48 -7.20
#